data_AF-A0A2N3BST7-F1
#
_entry.id   AF-A0A2N3BST7-F1
#
_cell.length_a   1.000
_cell.length_b   1.000
_cell.length_c   1.000
_cell.angle_alpha   90.00
_cell.angle_beta   90.00
_cell.angle_gamma   90.00
#
_symmetry.space_group_name_H-M   'P 1'
#
loop_
_entity.id
_entity.type
_entity.pdbx_description
1 polymer ?
#
loop_
_entity_poly.entity_id
_entity_poly.type
_entity_poly.pdbx_seq_one_letter_code
_entity_poly.pdbx_strand_id
1 'polypeptide(L)'
;MTPTFPSLADLGWSADFLRQLDENDLASLTAARVSGVHRDRLSVLTEDGPQELRLPPELGAGDVAVGDWVLAEPATSRVARLLDRRSRIFRRAAGDASREQLIVANVDTVFITTSCTEEFNEARLERYLALAHAGGVPPVFILTKIDRTDDPESYLDRLRAIGPKVPAIALNAKAPGAVEALKPWCGPGRTVAFLGMSGVGKSTLASALTGIDLDTGAVREDDMKGRHTTTAREMHAIPGGGWLIDTPGMRELRLTDMAGGIDDVFAEITGLAEHCRFRDCSHGSEPGCAVQAAVKAGEIDAARVERWKKLHAENTEHSASALDRKRKSLSKLVRQVKKVKREK
;
A
#
# COMPACT_ATOMS: atom_id res chain seq x y z
N MET A 1 -15.63 8.83 33.26
CA MET A 1 -16.04 7.61 32.52
C MET A 1 -15.03 7.41 31.42
N THR A 2 -14.26 6.32 31.45
CA THR A 2 -13.36 5.98 30.35
C THR A 2 -14.23 5.70 29.12
N PRO A 3 -14.00 6.33 27.97
CA PRO A 3 -14.83 6.07 26.80
C PRO A 3 -14.74 4.58 26.46
N THR A 4 -15.90 3.96 26.21
CA THR A 4 -16.01 2.53 25.86
C THR A 4 -15.48 2.24 24.45
N PHE A 5 -15.34 3.27 23.62
CA PHE A 5 -14.89 3.22 22.23
C PHE A 5 -13.77 4.24 21.97
N PRO A 6 -12.92 4.02 20.94
CA PRO A 6 -11.84 4.94 20.60
C PRO A 6 -12.37 6.31 20.16
N SER A 7 -11.66 7.38 20.51
CA SER A 7 -11.93 8.71 19.96
C SER A 7 -11.58 8.79 18.47
N LEU A 8 -12.03 9.84 17.78
CA LEU A 8 -11.59 10.09 16.40
C LEU A 8 -10.07 10.20 16.30
N ALA A 9 -9.41 10.81 17.30
CA ALA A 9 -7.95 10.91 17.34
C ALA A 9 -7.29 9.53 17.49
N ASP A 10 -7.84 8.62 18.31
CA ASP A 10 -7.36 7.24 18.43
C ASP A 10 -7.54 6.44 17.14
N LEU A 11 -8.57 6.80 16.36
CA LEU A 11 -8.79 6.30 15.00
C LEU A 11 -7.91 6.99 13.95
N GLY A 12 -7.06 7.96 14.29
CA GLY A 12 -6.17 8.63 13.34
C GLY A 12 -6.79 9.79 12.57
N TRP A 13 -7.89 10.36 13.07
CA TRP A 13 -8.42 11.62 12.59
C TRP A 13 -7.41 12.74 12.83
N SER A 14 -7.29 13.67 11.88
CA SER A 14 -6.27 14.71 11.89
C SER A 14 -6.78 15.99 11.22
N ALA A 15 -5.99 17.06 11.35
CA ALA A 15 -6.30 18.34 10.73
C ALA A 15 -6.42 18.26 9.20
N ASP A 16 -5.80 17.28 8.56
CA ASP A 16 -5.90 17.06 7.10
C ASP A 16 -7.31 16.70 6.66
N PHE A 17 -8.05 15.96 7.48
CA PHE A 17 -9.44 15.62 7.20
C PHE A 17 -10.36 16.76 7.59
N LEU A 18 -10.14 17.37 8.77
CA LEU A 18 -10.94 18.48 9.24
C LEU A 18 -10.97 19.66 8.27
N ARG A 19 -9.83 19.96 7.61
CA ARG A 19 -9.73 21.04 6.60
C ARG A 19 -10.57 20.80 5.34
N GLN A 20 -11.10 19.60 5.14
CA GLN A 20 -11.94 19.26 4.00
C GLN A 20 -13.43 19.47 4.28
N LEU A 21 -13.82 19.78 5.52
CA LEU A 21 -15.21 19.94 5.94
C LEU A 21 -15.59 21.41 5.95
N ASP A 22 -16.85 21.70 5.64
CA ASP A 22 -17.48 22.99 5.86
C ASP A 22 -18.34 23.00 7.14
N GLU A 23 -18.96 24.15 7.45
CA GLU A 23 -19.81 24.30 8.64
C GLU A 23 -21.01 23.35 8.63
N ASN A 24 -21.56 23.04 7.46
CA ASN A 24 -22.73 22.18 7.34
C ASN A 24 -22.35 20.70 7.57
N ASP A 25 -21.21 20.27 7.01
CA ASP A 25 -20.66 18.94 7.26
C ASP A 25 -20.44 18.71 8.77
N LEU A 26 -19.82 19.68 9.45
CA LEU A 26 -19.54 19.61 10.89
C LEU A 26 -20.80 19.58 11.76
N ALA A 27 -21.88 20.21 11.31
CA ALA A 27 -23.14 20.28 12.05
C ALA A 27 -24.03 19.05 11.85
N SER A 28 -23.90 18.33 10.72
CA SER A 28 -24.90 17.35 10.29
C SER A 28 -24.36 15.95 9.99
N LEU A 29 -23.05 15.78 9.79
CA LEU A 29 -22.44 14.51 9.43
C LEU A 29 -21.47 14.02 10.50
N THR A 30 -21.31 12.71 10.58
CA THR A 30 -20.37 12.06 11.50
C THR A 30 -19.20 11.49 10.73
N ALA A 31 -17.98 11.79 11.16
CA ALA A 31 -16.78 11.16 10.63
C ALA A 31 -16.71 9.68 11.04
N ALA A 32 -16.45 8.81 10.07
CA ALA A 32 -16.34 7.38 10.30
C ALA A 32 -15.14 6.81 9.54
N ARG A 33 -14.38 5.93 10.21
CA ARG A 33 -13.22 5.28 9.61
C ARG A 33 -13.60 3.92 9.07
N VAL A 34 -13.31 3.66 7.81
CA VAL A 34 -13.65 2.39 7.13
C VAL A 34 -12.77 1.27 7.67
N SER A 35 -13.37 0.31 8.38
CA SER A 35 -12.69 -0.88 8.92
C SER A 35 -12.87 -2.11 8.05
N GLY A 36 -13.88 -2.13 7.16
CA GLY A 36 -14.13 -3.22 6.22
C GLY A 36 -14.98 -2.78 5.03
N VAL A 37 -14.76 -3.40 3.87
CA VAL A 37 -15.45 -3.07 2.62
C VAL A 37 -16.21 -4.29 2.10
N HIS A 38 -17.54 -4.16 2.00
CA HIS A 38 -18.42 -5.17 1.41
C HIS A 38 -19.00 -4.68 0.08
N ARG A 39 -19.80 -5.50 -0.59
CA ARG A 39 -20.33 -5.19 -1.94
C ARG A 39 -21.22 -3.93 -1.97
N ASP A 40 -22.06 -3.74 -0.98
CA ASP A 40 -23.09 -2.69 -0.91
C ASP A 40 -23.05 -1.85 0.38
N ARG A 41 -22.12 -2.18 1.28
CA ARG A 41 -21.98 -1.54 2.59
C ARG A 41 -20.53 -1.50 3.05
N LEU A 42 -20.26 -0.62 4.00
CA LEU A 42 -19.00 -0.48 4.69
C LEU A 42 -19.18 -0.83 6.15
N SER A 43 -18.22 -1.56 6.72
CA SER A 43 -18.05 -1.61 8.17
C SER A 43 -17.17 -0.43 8.55
N VAL A 44 -17.59 0.35 9.54
CA VAL A 44 -16.89 1.56 9.98
C VAL A 44 -16.74 1.63 11.49
N LEU A 45 -15.77 2.40 11.96
CA LEU A 45 -15.54 2.75 13.35
C LEU A 45 -15.82 4.23 13.57
N THR A 46 -16.56 4.54 14.62
CA THR A 46 -16.93 5.88 15.07
C THR A 46 -16.68 6.02 16.58
N GLU A 47 -16.84 7.22 17.14
CA GLU A 47 -16.76 7.44 18.59
C GLU A 47 -17.91 6.75 19.36
N ASP A 48 -19.02 6.45 18.66
CA ASP A 48 -20.13 5.67 19.20
C ASP A 48 -19.94 4.16 19.03
N GLY A 49 -18.81 3.73 18.45
CA GLY A 49 -18.46 2.34 18.21
C GLY A 49 -18.59 1.88 16.75
N PRO A 50 -18.55 0.55 16.51
CA PRO A 50 -18.67 -0.02 15.18
C PRO A 50 -20.07 0.16 14.59
N GLN A 51 -20.15 0.53 13.30
CA GLN A 51 -21.40 0.71 12.58
C GLN A 51 -21.31 0.13 11.16
N GLU A 52 -22.46 -0.04 10.50
CA GLU A 52 -22.55 -0.33 9.07
C GLU A 52 -23.13 0.86 8.32
N LEU A 53 -22.48 1.27 7.23
CA LEU A 53 -22.96 2.32 6.34
C LEU A 53 -23.28 1.77 4.96
N ARG A 54 -24.41 2.18 4.38
CA ARG A 54 -24.72 1.84 2.98
C ARG A 54 -24.00 2.75 2.01
N LEU A 55 -23.48 2.16 0.94
CA LEU A 55 -22.88 2.90 -0.16
C LEU A 55 -23.97 3.58 -1.02
N PRO A 56 -23.78 4.84 -1.44
CA PRO A 56 -24.66 5.47 -2.42
C PRO A 56 -24.41 4.87 -3.82
N PRO A 57 -25.38 4.94 -4.75
CA PRO A 57 -25.27 4.35 -6.08
C PRO A 57 -24.05 4.83 -6.88
N GLU A 58 -23.58 6.05 -6.61
CA GLU A 58 -22.47 6.70 -7.30
C GLU A 58 -21.09 6.21 -6.81
N LEU A 59 -21.02 5.58 -5.63
CA LEU A 59 -19.78 5.12 -5.01
C LEU A 59 -19.74 3.58 -4.98
N GLY A 60 -18.89 2.99 -5.82
CA GLY A 60 -18.70 1.54 -5.82
C GLY A 60 -17.78 1.08 -4.68
N ALA A 61 -17.96 -0.16 -4.24
CA ALA A 61 -17.05 -0.78 -3.28
C ALA A 61 -15.57 -0.81 -3.75
N GLY A 62 -15.32 -0.77 -5.07
CA GLY A 62 -13.96 -0.69 -5.61
C GLY A 62 -13.32 0.71 -5.49
N ASP A 63 -14.09 1.73 -5.16
CA ASP A 63 -13.64 3.12 -5.01
C ASP A 63 -13.28 3.47 -3.56
N VAL A 64 -13.57 2.56 -2.62
CA VAL A 64 -13.31 2.68 -1.18
C VAL A 64 -12.31 1.60 -0.75
N ALA A 65 -11.43 1.95 0.18
CA ALA A 65 -10.49 1.03 0.80
C ALA A 65 -10.59 1.07 2.32
N VAL A 66 -10.12 -0.02 2.95
CA VAL A 66 -9.94 -0.05 4.40
C VAL A 66 -8.95 1.04 4.80
N GLY A 67 -9.28 1.77 5.87
CA GLY A 67 -8.57 2.95 6.35
C GLY A 67 -9.05 4.28 5.76
N ASP A 68 -9.94 4.27 4.75
CA ASP A 68 -10.58 5.50 4.27
C ASP A 68 -11.38 6.20 5.37
N TRP A 69 -11.52 7.51 5.22
CA TRP A 69 -12.41 8.32 6.04
C TRP A 69 -13.62 8.74 5.23
N VAL A 70 -14.80 8.51 5.79
CA VAL A 70 -16.07 8.92 5.19
C VAL A 70 -16.85 9.80 6.16
N LEU A 71 -17.69 10.66 5.60
CA LEU A 71 -18.74 11.34 6.34
C LEU A 71 -20.03 10.54 6.18
N ALA A 72 -20.65 10.22 7.30
CA ALA A 72 -21.88 9.46 7.38
C ALA A 72 -23.04 10.38 7.73
N GLU A 73 -24.20 10.16 7.10
CA GLU A 73 -25.45 10.77 7.51
C GLU A 73 -26.07 9.94 8.66
N PRO A 74 -26.14 10.46 9.89
CA PRO A 74 -26.53 9.65 11.06
C PRO A 74 -27.97 9.11 10.98
N ALA A 75 -28.88 9.90 10.40
CA ALA A 75 -30.30 9.54 10.31
C ALA A 75 -30.58 8.38 9.34
N THR A 76 -29.74 8.18 8.32
CA THR A 76 -29.98 7.17 7.27
C THR A 76 -28.94 6.06 7.22
N SER A 77 -27.85 6.19 8.01
CA SER A 77 -26.69 5.29 8.01
C SER A 77 -26.14 5.09 6.58
N ARG A 78 -25.99 6.19 5.84
CA ARG A 78 -25.45 6.21 4.48
C ARG A 78 -24.14 6.98 4.44
N VAL A 79 -23.25 6.56 3.55
CA VAL A 79 -22.08 7.35 3.20
C VAL A 79 -22.55 8.58 2.43
N ALA A 80 -22.32 9.76 2.99
CA ALA A 80 -22.58 11.03 2.35
C ALA A 80 -21.38 11.45 1.47
N ARG A 81 -20.16 11.29 2.00
CA ARG A 81 -18.94 11.71 1.30
C ARG A 81 -17.75 10.85 1.66
N LEU A 82 -16.89 10.58 0.68
CA LEU A 82 -15.55 10.03 0.88
C LEU A 82 -14.55 11.19 0.93
N LEU A 83 -13.66 11.20 1.92
CA LEU A 83 -12.65 12.25 2.08
C LEU A 83 -11.38 11.93 1.28
N ASP A 84 -10.61 12.98 0.97
CA ASP A 84 -9.33 12.86 0.29
C ASP A 84 -8.32 12.12 1.16
N ARG A 85 -7.55 11.23 0.51
CA ARG A 85 -6.61 10.33 1.16
C ARG A 85 -5.28 11.02 1.39
N ARG A 86 -4.67 10.78 2.55
CA ARG A 86 -3.28 11.20 2.83
C ARG A 86 -2.26 10.28 2.17
N SER A 87 -2.59 9.00 2.10
CA SER A 87 -1.72 7.97 1.56
C SER A 87 -2.55 6.77 1.10
N ARG A 88 -2.00 5.93 0.22
CA ARG A 88 -2.69 4.73 -0.29
C ARG A 88 -1.71 3.68 -0.78
N ILE A 89 -2.09 2.42 -0.68
CA ILE A 89 -1.46 1.33 -1.42
C ILE A 89 -2.48 0.78 -2.41
N PHE A 90 -2.06 0.56 -3.65
CA PHE A 90 -2.93 0.14 -4.74
C PHE A 90 -2.24 -0.93 -5.60
N ARG A 91 -3.05 -1.65 -6.37
CA ARG A 91 -2.59 -2.57 -7.43
C ARG A 91 -3.51 -2.47 -8.63
N ARG A 92 -3.15 -3.05 -9.77
CA ARG A 92 -4.11 -3.21 -10.87
C ARG A 92 -5.04 -4.40 -10.62
N ALA A 93 -6.32 -4.25 -10.96
CA ALA A 93 -7.28 -5.34 -10.91
C ALA A 93 -6.98 -6.41 -11.98
N ALA A 94 -7.19 -7.69 -11.64
CA ALA A 94 -7.13 -8.77 -12.62
C ALA A 94 -8.30 -8.63 -13.61
N GLY A 95 -8.02 -8.72 -14.91
CA GLY A 95 -9.03 -8.66 -15.98
C GLY A 95 -9.29 -7.26 -16.57
N ASP A 96 -9.31 -6.21 -15.73
CA ASP A 96 -9.38 -4.81 -16.17
C ASP A 96 -8.12 -4.03 -15.73
N ALA A 97 -7.06 -4.18 -16.52
CA ALA A 97 -5.77 -3.54 -16.30
C ALA A 97 -5.82 -1.99 -16.34
N SER A 98 -6.99 -1.37 -16.58
CA SER A 98 -7.15 0.08 -16.59
C SER A 98 -7.60 0.67 -15.25
N ARG A 99 -8.11 -0.16 -14.32
CA ARG A 99 -8.62 0.31 -13.02
C ARG A 99 -7.65 -0.05 -11.90
N GLU A 100 -7.23 0.97 -11.16
CA GLU A 100 -6.56 0.80 -9.88
C GLU A 100 -7.53 0.14 -8.90
N GLN A 101 -7.13 -0.98 -8.33
CA GLN A 101 -7.74 -1.56 -7.16
C GLN A 101 -7.00 -1.04 -5.94
N LEU A 102 -7.67 -0.17 -5.18
CA LEU A 102 -7.17 0.26 -3.89
C LEU A 102 -7.09 -0.95 -2.93
N ILE A 103 -5.99 -1.01 -2.20
CA ILE A 103 -5.76 -2.05 -1.19
C ILE A 103 -6.09 -1.49 0.19
N VAL A 104 -5.42 -0.39 0.54
CA VAL A 104 -5.55 0.32 1.82
C VAL A 104 -5.34 1.82 1.61
N ALA A 105 -5.90 2.61 2.52
CA ALA A 105 -5.77 4.06 2.52
C ALA A 105 -5.44 4.60 3.91
N ASN A 106 -4.87 5.82 3.96
CA ASN A 106 -4.51 6.53 5.18
C ASN A 106 -3.64 5.69 6.13
N VAL A 107 -2.64 5.03 5.55
CA VAL A 107 -1.60 4.28 6.27
C VAL A 107 -0.47 5.25 6.61
N ASP A 108 -0.07 5.31 7.88
CA ASP A 108 1.02 6.17 8.36
C ASP A 108 2.39 5.54 8.11
N THR A 109 2.48 4.20 8.12
CA THR A 109 3.74 3.49 7.86
C THR A 109 3.49 2.13 7.23
N VAL A 110 4.29 1.77 6.23
CA VAL A 110 4.27 0.43 5.66
C VAL A 110 5.55 -0.33 6.01
N PHE A 111 5.39 -1.48 6.67
CA PHE A 111 6.47 -2.39 6.97
C PHE A 111 6.76 -3.26 5.75
N ILE A 112 7.86 -3.00 5.06
CA ILE A 112 8.35 -3.84 3.96
C ILE A 112 9.17 -4.97 4.58
N THR A 113 8.54 -6.13 4.70
CA THR A 113 9.10 -7.31 5.40
C THR A 113 9.79 -8.27 4.44
N THR A 114 10.98 -8.70 4.83
CA THR A 114 11.77 -9.76 4.19
C THR A 114 12.42 -10.63 5.27
N SER A 115 13.21 -11.63 4.89
CA SER A 115 13.86 -12.54 5.84
C SER A 115 15.29 -12.88 5.44
N CYS A 116 16.13 -13.28 6.40
CA CYS A 116 17.52 -13.74 6.20
C CYS A 116 17.60 -15.13 5.54
N THR A 117 16.83 -15.36 4.48
CA THR A 117 16.71 -16.65 3.78
C THR A 117 16.62 -16.41 2.28
N GLU A 118 16.33 -17.45 1.48
CA GLU A 118 16.23 -17.36 0.01
C GLU A 118 15.13 -16.38 -0.47
N GLU A 119 14.20 -16.01 0.40
CA GLU A 119 13.18 -15.00 0.15
C GLU A 119 13.73 -13.56 0.10
N PHE A 120 14.99 -13.31 0.46
CA PHE A 120 15.61 -12.00 0.31
C PHE A 120 15.85 -11.67 -1.16
N ASN A 121 15.10 -10.71 -1.69
CA ASN A 121 15.14 -10.34 -3.09
C ASN A 121 15.11 -8.82 -3.29
N GLU A 122 16.25 -8.25 -3.66
CA GLU A 122 16.42 -6.80 -3.85
C GLU A 122 15.47 -6.22 -4.89
N ALA A 123 15.29 -6.90 -6.02
CA ALA A 123 14.38 -6.45 -7.08
C ALA A 123 12.91 -6.41 -6.65
N ARG A 124 12.52 -7.20 -5.63
CA ARG A 124 11.17 -7.13 -5.04
C ARG A 124 11.09 -6.03 -3.98
N LEU A 125 12.16 -5.84 -3.21
CA LEU A 125 12.24 -4.79 -2.19
C LEU A 125 12.21 -3.39 -2.82
N GLU A 126 13.00 -3.16 -3.87
CA GLU A 126 12.99 -1.92 -4.67
C GLU A 126 11.59 -1.64 -5.23
N ARG A 127 10.87 -2.68 -5.68
CA ARG A 127 9.49 -2.58 -6.14
C ARG A 127 8.51 -2.19 -5.03
N TYR A 128 8.59 -2.81 -3.86
CA TYR A 128 7.74 -2.43 -2.72
C TYR A 128 8.03 -1.01 -2.25
N LEU A 129 9.31 -0.60 -2.29
CA LEU A 129 9.72 0.75 -1.95
C LEU A 129 9.14 1.77 -2.94
N ALA A 130 9.23 1.50 -4.25
CA ALA A 130 8.65 2.35 -5.28
C ALA A 130 7.13 2.48 -5.13
N LEU A 131 6.43 1.39 -4.77
CA LEU A 131 4.99 1.44 -4.47
C LEU A 131 4.69 2.31 -3.26
N ALA A 132 5.46 2.18 -2.17
CA ALA A 132 5.27 2.98 -0.97
C ALA A 132 5.44 4.47 -1.26
N HIS A 133 6.48 4.84 -2.02
CA HIS A 133 6.71 6.23 -2.46
C HIS A 133 5.60 6.76 -3.36
N ALA A 134 5.20 6.00 -4.40
CA ALA A 134 4.08 6.37 -5.27
C ALA A 134 2.75 6.52 -4.51
N GLY A 135 2.60 5.76 -3.42
CA GLY A 135 1.46 5.80 -2.51
C GLY A 135 1.51 6.89 -1.44
N GLY A 136 2.61 7.62 -1.32
CA GLY A 136 2.84 8.58 -0.24
C GLY A 136 2.89 7.94 1.15
N VAL A 137 3.23 6.65 1.25
CA VAL A 137 3.30 5.93 2.53
C VAL A 137 4.76 5.80 2.98
N PRO A 138 5.15 6.34 4.14
CA PRO A 138 6.49 6.14 4.71
C PRO A 138 6.83 4.65 4.90
N PRO A 139 7.93 4.15 4.32
CA PRO A 139 8.35 2.75 4.44
C PRO A 139 9.30 2.52 5.62
N VAL A 140 9.30 1.30 6.15
CA VAL A 140 10.29 0.78 7.10
C VAL A 140 10.62 -0.66 6.71
N PHE A 141 11.90 -1.00 6.59
CA PHE A 141 12.32 -2.37 6.31
C PHE A 141 12.35 -3.21 7.58
N ILE A 142 11.70 -4.38 7.52
CA ILE A 142 11.71 -5.38 8.59
C ILE A 142 12.38 -6.65 8.07
N LEU A 143 13.58 -6.93 8.55
CA LEU A 143 14.34 -8.15 8.28
C LEU A 143 14.05 -9.17 9.37
N THR A 144 13.39 -10.27 9.02
CA THR A 144 13.01 -11.33 9.96
C THR A 144 13.92 -12.56 9.85
N LYS A 145 13.66 -13.56 10.70
CA LYS A 145 14.36 -14.85 10.72
C LYS A 145 15.88 -14.69 10.90
N ILE A 146 16.31 -13.72 11.70
CA ILE A 146 17.74 -13.50 12.00
C ILE A 146 18.38 -14.72 12.68
N ASP A 147 17.58 -15.59 13.28
CA ASP A 147 17.98 -16.89 13.85
C ASP A 147 18.44 -17.92 12.78
N ARG A 148 18.28 -17.61 11.50
CA ARG A 148 18.65 -18.50 10.37
C ARG A 148 19.95 -18.12 9.69
N THR A 149 20.67 -17.12 10.19
CA THR A 149 21.95 -16.69 9.64
C THR A 149 22.88 -16.26 10.77
N ASP A 150 24.18 -16.47 10.57
CA ASP A 150 25.20 -15.96 11.48
C ASP A 150 25.58 -14.49 11.17
N ASP A 151 25.15 -13.96 10.02
CA ASP A 151 25.46 -12.60 9.58
C ASP A 151 24.21 -11.83 9.09
N PRO A 152 23.33 -11.39 10.01
CA PRO A 152 22.19 -10.52 9.66
C PRO A 152 22.60 -9.13 9.15
N GLU A 153 23.79 -8.63 9.52
CA GLU A 153 24.24 -7.28 9.13
C GLU A 153 24.49 -7.19 7.62
N SER A 154 25.01 -8.24 6.98
CA SER A 154 25.15 -8.27 5.52
C SER A 154 23.83 -8.01 4.77
N TYR A 155 22.71 -8.49 5.31
CA TYR A 155 21.37 -8.24 4.76
C TYR A 155 20.90 -6.82 5.05
N LEU A 156 21.19 -6.29 6.25
CA LEU A 156 20.89 -4.90 6.59
C LEU A 156 21.66 -3.92 5.71
N ASP A 157 22.93 -4.17 5.41
CA ASP A 157 23.73 -3.35 4.49
C ASP A 157 23.12 -3.31 3.09
N ARG A 158 22.62 -4.45 2.60
CA ARG A 158 21.89 -4.51 1.32
C ARG A 158 20.58 -3.74 1.37
N LEU A 159 19.85 -3.77 2.49
CA LEU A 159 18.64 -2.94 2.68
C LEU A 159 18.98 -1.44 2.71
N ARG A 160 20.05 -1.05 3.40
CA ARG A 160 20.57 0.32 3.44
C ARG A 160 21.00 0.78 2.04
N ALA A 161 21.58 -0.10 1.23
CA ALA A 161 21.90 0.20 -0.17
C ALA A 161 20.64 0.38 -1.03
N ILE A 162 19.57 -0.38 -0.77
CA ILE A 162 18.29 -0.23 -1.48
C ILE A 162 17.60 1.09 -1.14
N GLY A 163 17.53 1.42 0.15
CA GLY A 163 16.86 2.63 0.65
C GLY A 163 17.68 3.30 1.75
N PRO A 164 18.66 4.16 1.41
CA PRO A 164 19.56 4.77 2.40
C PRO A 164 18.87 5.62 3.46
N LYS A 165 17.67 6.15 3.14
CA LYS A 165 16.85 6.99 4.03
C LYS A 165 15.73 6.20 4.72
N VAL A 166 15.65 4.88 4.49
CA VAL A 166 14.60 4.02 5.02
C VAL A 166 15.12 3.32 6.27
N PRO A 167 14.44 3.46 7.43
CA PRO A 167 14.81 2.72 8.63
C PRO A 167 14.76 1.21 8.36
N ALA A 168 15.76 0.47 8.84
CA ALA A 168 15.84 -0.98 8.72
C ALA A 168 16.06 -1.61 10.09
N ILE A 169 15.21 -2.58 10.44
CA ILE A 169 15.28 -3.32 11.70
C ILE A 169 15.40 -4.81 11.40
N ALA A 170 16.31 -5.48 12.11
CA ALA A 170 16.44 -6.92 12.12
C ALA A 170 15.87 -7.52 13.41
N LEU A 171 15.05 -8.56 13.30
CA LEU A 171 14.42 -9.22 14.45
C LEU A 171 14.12 -10.70 14.19
N ASN A 172 13.92 -11.46 15.25
CA ASN A 172 13.25 -12.75 15.17
C ASN A 172 11.79 -12.56 15.57
N ALA A 173 10.86 -12.74 14.63
CA ALA A 173 9.42 -12.54 14.87
C ALA A 173 8.83 -13.45 15.96
N LYS A 174 9.52 -14.55 16.29
CA LYS A 174 9.12 -15.48 17.36
C LYS A 174 9.75 -15.15 18.72
N ALA A 175 10.72 -14.24 18.77
CA ALA A 175 11.36 -13.89 20.01
C ALA A 175 10.40 -13.07 20.91
N PRO A 176 10.42 -13.31 22.23
CA PRO A 176 9.73 -12.42 23.17
C PRO A 176 10.19 -10.97 22.95
N GLY A 177 9.23 -10.04 22.86
CA GLY A 177 9.54 -8.62 22.67
C GLY A 177 9.88 -8.21 21.24
N ALA A 178 9.75 -9.08 20.23
CA ALA A 178 9.97 -8.71 18.82
C ALA A 178 9.16 -7.47 18.38
N VAL A 179 7.96 -7.31 18.93
CA VAL A 179 7.06 -6.18 18.66
C VAL A 179 7.49 -4.87 19.31
N GLU A 180 8.34 -4.91 20.34
CA GLU A 180 8.86 -3.71 21.00
C GLU A 180 9.63 -2.84 20.00
N ALA A 181 10.37 -3.49 19.09
CA ALA A 181 11.10 -2.81 18.03
C ALA A 181 10.17 -2.08 17.04
N LEU A 182 8.88 -2.46 16.94
CA LEU A 182 7.91 -1.87 16.01
C LEU A 182 7.06 -0.77 16.66
N LYS A 183 7.05 -0.66 17.99
CA LYS A 183 6.27 0.34 18.74
C LYS A 183 6.45 1.79 18.28
N PRO A 184 7.64 2.26 17.83
CA PRO A 184 7.79 3.64 17.37
C PRO A 184 6.82 4.05 16.25
N TRP A 185 6.30 3.10 15.47
CA TRP A 185 5.34 3.34 14.39
C TRP A 185 3.89 2.97 14.75
N CYS A 186 3.67 2.35 15.90
CA CYS A 186 2.36 1.87 16.36
C CYS A 186 1.79 2.73 17.50
N GLY A 187 2.03 4.05 17.46
CA GLY A 187 1.45 4.96 18.46
C GLY A 187 -0.07 5.15 18.30
N PRO A 188 -0.76 5.77 19.28
CA PRO A 188 -2.18 6.13 19.18
C PRO A 188 -2.48 6.89 17.87
N GLY A 189 -3.59 6.54 17.21
CA GLY A 189 -3.98 7.11 15.91
C GLY A 189 -3.14 6.66 14.71
N ARG A 190 -1.99 6.01 14.92
CA ARG A 190 -1.14 5.52 13.81
C ARG A 190 -1.68 4.25 13.20
N THR A 191 -1.49 4.12 11.89
CA THR A 191 -1.95 2.98 11.12
C THR A 191 -0.79 2.38 10.34
N VAL A 192 -0.59 1.07 10.53
CA VAL A 192 0.48 0.32 9.88
C VAL A 192 -0.10 -0.77 8.97
N ALA A 193 0.68 -1.15 7.96
CA ALA A 193 0.38 -2.28 7.09
C ALA A 193 1.66 -3.04 6.73
N PHE A 194 1.55 -4.32 6.36
CA PHE A 194 2.70 -5.13 5.96
C PHE A 194 2.74 -5.37 4.44
N LEU A 195 3.89 -5.11 3.81
CA LEU A 195 4.24 -5.51 2.45
C LEU A 195 5.31 -6.60 2.51
N GLY A 196 5.26 -7.58 1.60
CA GLY A 196 6.33 -8.56 1.48
C GLY A 196 5.87 -9.94 1.03
N MET A 197 6.83 -10.79 0.67
CA MET A 197 6.57 -12.14 0.17
C MET A 197 5.85 -13.03 1.19
N SER A 198 5.15 -14.06 0.71
CA SER A 198 4.63 -15.11 1.60
C SER A 198 5.80 -15.81 2.31
N GLY A 199 5.62 -16.19 3.57
CA GLY A 199 6.63 -16.94 4.33
C GLY A 199 7.73 -16.09 5.01
N VAL A 200 7.81 -14.78 4.78
CA VAL A 200 8.79 -13.88 5.45
C VAL A 200 8.41 -13.48 6.88
N GLY A 201 7.34 -14.03 7.46
CA GLY A 201 6.95 -13.76 8.86
C GLY A 201 5.98 -12.60 9.11
N LYS A 202 5.32 -12.05 8.08
CA LYS A 202 4.32 -10.97 8.23
C LYS A 202 3.16 -11.36 9.15
N SER A 203 2.52 -12.51 8.91
CA SER A 203 1.40 -12.99 9.74
C SER A 203 1.82 -13.23 11.18
N THR A 204 3.00 -13.80 11.41
CA THR A 204 3.57 -13.95 12.76
C THR A 204 3.74 -12.60 13.48
N LEU A 205 4.27 -11.58 12.79
CA LEU A 205 4.40 -10.23 13.35
C LEU A 205 3.05 -9.55 13.55
N ALA A 206 2.12 -9.72 12.62
CA ALA A 206 0.76 -9.20 12.71
C ALA A 206 0.03 -9.78 13.93
N SER A 207 0.11 -11.09 14.13
CA SER A 207 -0.46 -11.76 15.30
C SER A 207 0.19 -11.28 16.60
N ALA A 208 1.52 -11.16 16.61
CA ALA A 208 2.24 -10.65 17.77
C ALA A 208 1.87 -9.19 18.10
N LEU A 209 1.68 -8.34 17.09
CA LEU A 209 1.31 -6.94 17.26
C LEU A 209 -0.12 -6.77 17.78
N THR A 210 -1.06 -7.58 17.29
CA THR A 210 -2.49 -7.43 17.59
C THR A 210 -2.95 -8.27 18.78
N GLY A 211 -2.19 -9.32 19.13
CA GLY A 211 -2.60 -10.34 20.10
C GLY A 211 -3.66 -11.31 19.56
N ILE A 212 -4.00 -11.23 18.27
CA ILE A 212 -4.98 -12.08 17.60
C ILE A 212 -4.23 -13.11 16.75
N ASP A 213 -4.69 -14.36 16.70
CA ASP A 213 -4.11 -15.34 15.80
C ASP A 213 -4.59 -15.14 14.35
N LEU A 214 -3.78 -14.42 13.57
CA LEU A 214 -4.01 -14.18 12.14
C LEU A 214 -3.38 -15.26 11.24
N ASP A 215 -2.68 -16.26 11.80
CA ASP A 215 -2.02 -17.32 11.04
C ASP A 215 -3.00 -18.46 10.67
N THR A 216 -3.99 -18.72 11.54
CA THR A 216 -5.01 -19.76 11.32
C THR A 216 -6.12 -19.37 10.33
N GLY A 217 -6.22 -18.11 9.93
CA GLY A 217 -7.16 -17.64 8.91
C GLY A 217 -6.93 -18.24 7.52
N ALA A 218 -5.69 -18.67 7.23
CA ALA A 218 -5.32 -19.30 5.95
C ALA A 218 -5.63 -20.82 5.89
N VAL A 219 -5.90 -21.47 7.03
CA VAL A 219 -6.08 -22.94 7.11
C VAL A 219 -7.57 -23.35 7.16
N ARG A 220 -8.50 -22.41 7.37
CA ARG A 220 -9.95 -22.68 7.30
C ARG A 220 -10.51 -22.68 5.86
N GLU A 221 -9.73 -23.13 4.89
CA GLU A 221 -10.17 -23.28 3.49
C GLU A 221 -11.08 -24.52 3.29
N ASP A 222 -11.12 -25.45 4.25
CA ASP A 222 -11.68 -26.80 4.03
C ASP A 222 -12.88 -27.19 4.91
N ASP A 223 -13.63 -26.24 5.50
CA ASP A 223 -14.89 -26.58 6.16
C ASP A 223 -16.10 -26.37 5.24
N MET A 224 -16.61 -27.51 4.77
CA MET A 224 -17.78 -27.64 3.92
C MET A 224 -19.04 -27.07 4.58
N LYS A 225 -19.38 -25.82 4.24
CA LYS A 225 -20.75 -25.32 3.96
C LYS A 225 -20.64 -23.83 3.67
N GLY A 226 -20.89 -23.45 2.41
CA GLY A 226 -20.80 -22.07 1.94
C GLY A 226 -21.59 -21.09 2.80
N ARG A 227 -20.87 -20.32 3.63
CA ARG A 227 -21.24 -18.97 4.10
C ARG A 227 -20.00 -18.39 4.80
N HIS A 228 -19.51 -17.27 4.26
CA HIS A 228 -18.35 -16.47 4.72
C HIS A 228 -16.97 -17.01 4.32
N THR A 229 -16.60 -16.77 3.06
CA THR A 229 -15.20 -16.75 2.62
C THR A 229 -14.48 -15.59 3.31
N THR A 230 -13.43 -15.88 4.08
CA THR A 230 -12.58 -14.93 4.81
C THR A 230 -11.65 -14.16 3.86
N THR A 231 -12.21 -13.35 2.96
CA THR A 231 -11.49 -12.43 2.07
C THR A 231 -11.59 -10.97 2.50
N ALA A 232 -12.15 -10.71 3.68
CA ALA A 232 -12.30 -9.35 4.21
C ALA A 232 -10.93 -8.82 4.66
N ARG A 233 -10.55 -7.66 4.11
CA ARG A 233 -9.48 -6.83 4.65
C ARG A 233 -10.07 -6.10 5.84
N GLU A 234 -9.39 -6.13 6.98
CA GLU A 234 -9.91 -5.59 8.23
C GLU A 234 -8.86 -4.75 8.96
N MET A 235 -9.36 -3.81 9.78
CA MET A 235 -8.56 -3.07 10.75
C MET A 235 -8.56 -3.78 12.10
N HIS A 236 -7.37 -4.04 12.62
CA HIS A 236 -7.15 -4.63 13.94
C HIS A 236 -6.50 -3.62 14.87
N ALA A 237 -7.04 -3.46 16.08
CA ALA A 237 -6.43 -2.62 17.09
C ALA A 237 -5.11 -3.25 17.58
N ILE A 238 -4.09 -2.43 17.78
CA ILE A 238 -2.82 -2.85 18.40
C ILE A 238 -2.89 -2.51 19.90
N PRO A 239 -2.69 -3.46 20.81
CA PRO A 239 -2.63 -3.19 22.24
C PRO A 239 -1.57 -2.15 22.58
N GLY A 240 -1.97 -1.09 23.29
CA GLY A 240 -1.09 0.04 23.61
C GLY A 240 -1.13 1.20 22.60
N GLY A 241 -1.83 1.05 21.47
CA GLY A 241 -2.12 2.13 20.54
C GLY A 241 -1.97 1.73 19.07
N GLY A 242 -2.70 2.44 18.20
CA GLY A 242 -2.59 2.30 16.75
C GLY A 242 -3.40 1.13 16.17
N TRP A 243 -3.28 0.98 14.85
CA TRP A 243 -4.08 0.07 14.03
C TRP A 243 -3.22 -0.67 13.03
N LEU A 244 -3.47 -1.96 12.86
CA LEU A 244 -2.94 -2.77 11.76
C LEU A 244 -4.03 -2.96 10.73
N ILE A 245 -3.76 -2.67 9.46
CA ILE A 245 -4.61 -3.16 8.37
C ILE A 245 -3.99 -4.44 7.82
N ASP A 246 -4.68 -5.57 8.03
CA ASP A 246 -4.29 -6.82 7.39
C ASP A 246 -4.82 -6.88 5.95
N THR A 247 -3.94 -7.26 5.04
CA THR A 247 -4.26 -7.35 3.61
C THR A 247 -3.94 -8.75 3.10
N PRO A 248 -4.84 -9.72 3.34
CA PRO A 248 -4.76 -11.02 2.70
C PRO A 248 -4.65 -10.82 1.18
N GLY A 249 -3.63 -11.44 0.57
CA GLY A 249 -3.51 -11.43 -0.89
C GLY A 249 -2.76 -10.26 -1.52
N MET A 250 -1.83 -9.60 -0.81
CA MET A 250 -0.72 -8.87 -1.47
C MET A 250 0.31 -9.78 -2.17
N ARG A 251 -0.06 -11.06 -2.40
CA ARG A 251 0.66 -12.01 -3.25
C ARG A 251 0.69 -11.46 -4.67
N GLU A 252 1.89 -11.31 -5.21
CA GLU A 252 2.19 -10.85 -6.57
C GLU A 252 1.44 -9.57 -6.97
N LEU A 253 1.83 -8.44 -6.37
CA LEU A 253 1.45 -7.14 -6.90
C LEU A 253 2.04 -7.01 -8.32
N ARG A 254 1.19 -7.07 -9.35
CA ARG A 254 1.52 -6.52 -10.68
C ARG A 254 1.43 -5.01 -10.54
N LEU A 255 2.57 -4.44 -10.17
CA LEU A 255 2.72 -3.04 -9.86
C LEU A 255 2.73 -2.24 -11.16
N THR A 256 1.95 -1.18 -11.20
CA THR A 256 1.95 -0.28 -12.34
C THR A 256 1.54 1.10 -11.87
N ASP A 257 2.06 2.12 -12.54
CA ASP A 257 1.86 3.54 -12.24
C ASP A 257 2.66 3.96 -11.00
N MET A 258 3.93 3.54 -10.99
CA MET A 258 4.91 3.88 -9.96
C MET A 258 5.93 4.90 -10.47
N ALA A 259 5.64 5.63 -11.55
CA ALA A 259 6.66 6.43 -12.27
C ALA A 259 7.48 7.31 -11.31
N GLY A 260 6.82 8.14 -10.48
CA GLY A 260 7.51 8.96 -9.48
C GLY A 260 8.19 8.15 -8.37
N GLY A 261 7.59 7.03 -7.95
CA GLY A 261 8.18 6.17 -6.92
C GLY A 261 9.42 5.40 -7.38
N ILE A 262 9.54 5.09 -8.68
CA ILE A 262 10.75 4.46 -9.24
C ILE A 262 11.90 5.45 -9.21
N ASP A 263 11.65 6.70 -9.59
CA ASP A 263 12.68 7.74 -9.62
C ASP A 263 13.22 8.06 -8.22
N ASP A 264 12.36 8.00 -7.20
CA ASP A 264 12.76 8.15 -5.78
C ASP A 264 13.67 7.00 -5.30
N VAL A 265 13.39 5.76 -5.71
CA VAL A 265 14.17 4.57 -5.30
C VAL A 265 15.55 4.55 -5.93
N PHE A 266 15.66 5.05 -7.16
CA PHE A 266 16.89 5.05 -7.95
C PHE A 266 17.38 6.48 -8.21
N ALA A 267 17.21 7.37 -7.23
CA ALA A 267 17.52 8.80 -7.33
C ALA A 267 18.96 9.08 -7.79
N GLU A 268 19.90 8.23 -7.37
CA GLU A 268 21.30 8.27 -7.78
C GLU A 268 21.48 7.96 -9.28
N ILE A 269 20.68 7.05 -9.84
CA ILE A 269 20.73 6.70 -11.26
C ILE A 269 19.98 7.75 -12.10
N THR A 270 18.80 8.20 -11.65
CA THR A 270 18.02 9.22 -12.37
C THR A 270 18.76 10.55 -12.43
N GLY A 271 19.41 10.97 -11.34
CA GLY A 271 20.27 12.15 -11.32
C GLY A 271 21.46 12.05 -12.29
N LEU A 272 22.10 10.88 -12.41
CA LEU A 272 23.15 10.67 -13.41
C LEU A 272 22.62 10.63 -14.84
N ALA A 273 21.43 10.07 -15.06
CA ALA A 273 20.82 9.96 -16.39
C ALA A 273 20.61 11.34 -17.04
N GLU A 274 20.35 12.38 -16.26
CA GLU A 274 20.23 13.77 -16.74
C GLU A 274 21.53 14.33 -17.33
N HIS A 275 22.68 13.76 -16.95
CA HIS A 275 24.01 14.19 -17.40
C HIS A 275 24.51 13.39 -18.61
N CYS A 276 23.69 12.52 -19.19
CA CYS A 276 24.03 11.80 -20.40
C CYS A 276 24.17 12.75 -21.60
N ARG A 277 25.12 12.43 -22.50
CA ARG A 277 25.29 13.18 -23.77
C ARG A 277 24.03 13.20 -24.63
N PHE A 278 23.25 12.11 -24.64
CA PHE A 278 22.03 11.96 -25.42
C PHE A 278 20.81 11.98 -24.50
N ARG A 279 19.73 12.64 -24.94
CA ARG A 279 18.47 12.75 -24.18
C ARG A 279 17.68 11.44 -24.14
N ASP A 280 17.85 10.60 -25.14
CA ASP A 280 17.20 9.29 -25.34
C ASP A 280 18.16 8.13 -25.06
N CYS A 281 19.14 8.34 -24.18
CA CYS A 281 20.11 7.31 -23.81
C CYS A 281 19.40 6.11 -23.17
N SER A 282 19.62 4.91 -23.72
CA SER A 282 19.17 3.64 -23.14
C SER A 282 20.06 3.15 -21.99
N HIS A 283 21.15 3.88 -21.72
CA HIS A 283 22.18 3.58 -20.73
C HIS A 283 22.81 2.19 -20.93
N GLY A 284 22.94 1.76 -22.18
CA GLY A 284 23.60 0.53 -22.60
C GLY A 284 25.08 0.79 -22.91
N SER A 285 25.44 0.86 -24.19
CA SER A 285 26.83 1.04 -24.64
C SER A 285 27.10 2.42 -25.26
N GLU A 286 26.18 3.38 -25.11
CA GLU A 286 26.29 4.68 -25.76
C GLU A 286 27.48 5.53 -25.28
N PRO A 287 28.17 6.22 -26.20
CA PRO A 287 29.29 7.07 -25.84
C PRO A 287 28.81 8.31 -25.06
N GLY A 288 29.47 8.63 -23.95
CA GLY A 288 29.10 9.76 -23.09
C GLY A 288 27.88 9.51 -22.20
N CYS A 289 27.54 8.23 -21.93
CA CYS A 289 26.57 7.87 -20.91
C CYS A 289 27.17 8.03 -19.50
N ALA A 290 26.63 8.96 -18.71
CA ALA A 290 27.08 9.23 -17.35
C ALA A 290 26.82 8.04 -16.41
N VAL A 291 25.68 7.35 -16.57
CA VAL A 291 25.35 6.14 -15.79
C VAL A 291 26.41 5.04 -16.00
N GLN A 292 26.81 4.79 -17.25
CA GLN A 292 27.83 3.77 -17.56
C GLN A 292 29.23 4.20 -17.12
N ALA A 293 29.52 5.50 -17.09
CA ALA A 293 30.76 6.01 -16.52
C ALA A 293 30.83 5.72 -15.01
N ALA A 294 29.74 5.98 -14.26
CA ALA A 294 29.64 5.68 -12.84
C ALA A 294 29.76 4.17 -12.56
N VAL A 295 29.15 3.31 -13.39
CA VAL A 295 29.33 1.85 -13.30
C VAL A 295 30.79 1.44 -13.50
N LYS A 296 31.47 2.01 -14.51
CA LYS A 296 32.91 1.73 -14.75
C LYS A 296 33.81 2.24 -13.61
N ALA A 297 33.41 3.30 -12.93
CA ALA A 297 34.11 3.85 -11.77
C ALA A 297 33.83 3.06 -10.47
N GLY A 298 32.88 2.11 -10.48
CA GLY A 298 32.48 1.35 -9.30
C GLY A 298 31.58 2.13 -8.34
N GLU A 299 31.05 3.28 -8.76
CA GLU A 299 30.15 4.11 -7.95
C GLU A 299 28.73 3.53 -7.89
N ILE A 300 28.32 2.78 -8.93
CA ILE A 300 27.02 2.11 -9.01
C ILE A 300 27.21 0.67 -9.47
N ASP A 301 26.54 -0.26 -8.78
CA ASP A 301 26.46 -1.66 -9.21
C ASP A 301 25.69 -1.80 -10.54
N ALA A 302 26.33 -2.45 -11.52
CA ALA A 302 25.71 -2.76 -12.81
C ALA A 302 24.39 -3.54 -12.66
N ALA A 303 24.29 -4.46 -11.70
CA ALA A 303 23.07 -5.21 -11.42
C ALA A 303 21.92 -4.30 -10.97
N ARG A 304 22.22 -3.23 -10.22
CA ARG A 304 21.23 -2.23 -9.79
C ARG A 304 20.72 -1.40 -10.97
N VAL A 305 21.60 -1.02 -11.90
CA VAL A 305 21.21 -0.35 -13.16
C VAL A 305 20.29 -1.24 -14.00
N GLU A 306 20.58 -2.53 -14.12
CA GLU A 306 19.72 -3.45 -14.87
C GLU A 306 18.36 -3.65 -14.20
N ARG A 307 18.28 -3.67 -12.85
CA ARG A 307 17.00 -3.68 -12.12
C ARG A 307 16.20 -2.41 -12.36
N TRP A 308 16.84 -1.25 -12.32
CA TRP A 308 16.22 0.04 -12.62
C TRP A 308 15.63 0.06 -14.04
N LYS A 309 16.43 -0.28 -15.07
CA LYS A 309 15.99 -0.35 -16.47
C LYS A 309 14.79 -1.28 -16.63
N LYS A 310 14.88 -2.48 -16.05
CA LYS A 310 13.80 -3.47 -16.11
C LYS A 310 12.52 -2.92 -15.48
N LEU A 311 12.62 -2.30 -14.31
CA LEU A 311 11.45 -1.75 -13.62
C LEU A 311 10.84 -0.56 -14.39
N HIS A 312 11.67 0.30 -14.97
CA HIS A 312 11.21 1.43 -15.78
C HIS A 312 10.54 0.97 -17.09
N ALA A 313 11.08 -0.06 -17.74
CA ALA A 313 10.50 -0.68 -18.92
C ALA A 313 9.13 -1.32 -18.61
N GLU A 314 9.05 -2.12 -17.53
CA GLU A 314 7.80 -2.70 -17.03
C GLU A 314 6.73 -1.60 -16.80
N ASN A 315 7.11 -0.50 -16.13
CA ASN A 315 6.19 0.62 -15.86
C ASN A 315 5.73 1.32 -17.16
N THR A 316 6.62 1.50 -18.13
CA THR A 316 6.32 2.18 -19.40
C THR A 316 5.37 1.35 -20.27
N GLU A 317 5.64 0.06 -20.45
CA GLU A 317 4.77 -0.87 -21.19
C GLU A 317 3.36 -0.90 -20.59
N HIS A 318 3.29 -0.95 -19.26
CA HIS A 318 2.02 -0.99 -18.56
C HIS A 318 1.26 0.36 -18.57
N SER A 319 1.96 1.49 -18.66
CA SER A 319 1.35 2.83 -18.81
C SER A 319 0.78 3.03 -20.22
N ALA A 320 1.56 2.67 -21.25
CA ALA A 320 1.13 2.76 -22.66
C ALA A 320 -0.11 1.90 -22.94
N SER A 321 -0.13 0.67 -22.42
CA SER A 321 -1.29 -0.23 -22.57
C SER A 321 -2.56 0.29 -21.88
N ALA A 322 -2.44 1.05 -20.79
CA ALA A 322 -3.58 1.67 -20.12
C ALA A 322 -4.16 2.86 -20.92
N LEU A 323 -3.30 3.70 -21.49
CA LEU A 323 -3.72 4.83 -22.34
C LEU A 323 -4.46 4.35 -23.60
N ASP A 324 -3.94 3.32 -24.29
CA ASP A 324 -4.59 2.74 -25.47
C ASP A 324 -5.98 2.16 -25.14
N ARG A 325 -6.11 1.49 -23.99
CA ARG A 325 -7.40 0.93 -23.54
C ARG A 325 -8.39 2.02 -23.12
N LYS A 326 -7.97 3.07 -22.40
CA LYS A 326 -8.82 4.24 -22.10
C LYS A 326 -9.34 4.89 -23.38
N ARG A 327 -8.47 5.09 -24.38
CA ARG A 327 -8.85 5.62 -25.70
C ARG A 327 -9.89 4.73 -26.39
N LYS A 328 -9.72 3.40 -26.36
CA LYS A 328 -10.69 2.44 -26.90
C LYS A 328 -12.04 2.49 -26.16
N SER A 329 -12.03 2.56 -24.82
CA SER A 329 -13.26 2.68 -24.01
C SER A 329 -14.03 3.96 -24.31
N LEU A 330 -13.35 5.11 -24.32
CA LEU A 330 -13.94 6.40 -24.69
C LEU A 330 -14.53 6.36 -26.11
N SER A 331 -13.83 5.75 -27.07
CA SER A 331 -14.33 5.61 -28.44
C SER A 331 -15.62 4.77 -28.53
N LYS A 332 -15.77 3.73 -27.69
CA LYS A 332 -17.00 2.92 -27.60
C LYS A 332 -18.14 3.72 -26.97
N LEU A 333 -17.88 4.44 -25.88
CA LEU A 333 -18.86 5.30 -25.22
C LEU A 333 -19.40 6.37 -26.19
N VAL A 334 -18.51 7.04 -26.91
CA VAL A 334 -18.87 8.04 -27.94
C VAL A 334 -19.74 7.41 -29.04
N ARG A 335 -19.43 6.19 -29.50
CA ARG A 335 -20.27 5.48 -30.48
C ARG A 335 -21.64 5.13 -29.93
N GLN A 336 -21.73 4.72 -28.68
CA GLN A 336 -22.99 4.36 -28.02
C GLN A 336 -23.89 5.58 -27.81
N VAL A 337 -23.33 6.70 -27.37
CA VAL A 337 -24.06 7.99 -27.26
C VAL A 337 -24.54 8.48 -28.61
N LYS A 338 -23.72 8.35 -29.67
CA LYS A 338 -24.13 8.69 -31.05
C LYS A 338 -25.25 7.79 -31.56
N LYS A 339 -25.29 6.51 -31.17
CA LYS A 339 -26.36 5.57 -31.54
C LYS A 339 -27.68 5.94 -30.86
N VAL A 340 -27.67 6.21 -29.56
CA VAL A 340 -28.85 6.64 -28.79
C VAL A 340 -29.41 7.97 -29.31
N LYS A 341 -28.55 8.90 -29.75
CA LYS A 341 -28.97 10.17 -30.39
C LYS A 341 -29.53 10.00 -31.81
N ARG A 342 -29.29 8.88 -32.49
CA ARG A 342 -29.82 8.59 -33.83
C ARG A 342 -31.15 7.84 -33.79
N GLU A 343 -31.47 7.21 -32.66
CA GLU A 343 -32.69 6.44 -32.42
C GLU A 343 -33.78 7.27 -31.70
N LYS A 344 -33.51 8.55 -31.42
CA LYS A 344 -34.48 9.59 -31.03
C LYS A 344 -34.66 10.56 -32.18
#